data_AF-A0A2J8U5I1-F1
#
_entry.id   AF-A0A2J8U5I1-F1
#
_cell.length_a   1.000
_cell.length_b   1.000
_cell.length_c   1.000
_cell.angle_alpha   90.00
_cell.angle_beta   90.00
_cell.angle_gamma   90.00
#
_symmetry.space_group_name_H-M   'P 1'
#
loop_
_entity.id
_entity.type
_entity.pdbx_description
1 polymer ?
#
loop_
_entity_poly.entity_id
_entity_poly.type
_entity_poly.pdbx_seq_one_letter_code
_entity_poly.pdbx_strand_id
1 'polypeptide(L)'
;MATPSLRGRLARFGNPRKPVLKPNKPLILANRVGERRREKGEATCITEMSVMMACWKQNEFRDDACRKEIQGFLDCAARAQVTDGSWGAFSGKEWGR
;
A
#
# COMPACT_ATOMS: atom_id res chain seq x y z
N MET A 1 -2.61 -24.47 -11.24
CA MET A 1 -3.98 -23.94 -11.47
C MET A 1 -4.41 -24.29 -12.87
N ALA A 2 -5.61 -24.85 -13.06
CA ALA A 2 -6.13 -25.15 -14.39
C ALA A 2 -6.80 -23.92 -15.02
N THR A 3 -6.58 -23.68 -16.31
CA THR A 3 -7.25 -22.60 -17.05
C THR A 3 -8.69 -23.02 -17.41
N PRO A 4 -9.71 -22.23 -17.07
CA PRO A 4 -11.10 -22.56 -17.41
C PRO A 4 -11.38 -22.41 -18.91
N SER A 5 -12.23 -23.28 -19.47
CA SER A 5 -12.59 -23.25 -20.90
C SER A 5 -13.46 -22.04 -21.28
N LEU A 6 -13.13 -21.39 -22.40
CA LEU A 6 -13.88 -20.26 -22.99
C LEU A 6 -14.93 -20.67 -24.04
N ARG A 7 -15.05 -21.97 -24.36
CA ARG A 7 -15.97 -22.46 -25.39
C ARG A 7 -17.41 -22.12 -25.03
N GLY A 8 -18.13 -21.47 -25.95
CA GLY A 8 -19.53 -21.14 -25.78
C GLY A 8 -19.85 -20.01 -24.80
N ARG A 9 -18.83 -19.28 -24.29
CA ARG A 9 -19.01 -18.19 -23.34
C ARG A 9 -19.10 -16.80 -23.97
N LEU A 10 -18.67 -16.69 -25.23
CA LEU A 10 -18.65 -15.45 -26.00
C LEU A 10 -19.81 -15.40 -27.00
N ALA A 11 -20.22 -14.18 -27.36
CA ALA A 11 -21.19 -13.96 -28.42
C ALA A 11 -20.51 -14.26 -29.76
N ARG A 12 -20.93 -15.34 -30.42
CA ARG A 12 -20.49 -15.74 -31.77
C ARG A 12 -21.69 -16.31 -32.51
N PHE A 13 -21.75 -16.09 -33.82
CA PHE A 13 -22.82 -16.63 -34.66
C PHE A 13 -22.99 -18.15 -34.54
N GLY A 14 -21.90 -18.91 -34.42
CA GLY A 14 -21.95 -20.37 -34.23
C GLY A 14 -22.25 -20.83 -32.80
N ASN A 15 -22.53 -19.92 -31.86
CA ASN A 15 -22.86 -20.26 -30.49
C ASN A 15 -24.30 -19.85 -30.16
N PRO A 16 -25.25 -20.80 -30.09
CA PRO A 16 -26.64 -20.50 -29.79
C PRO A 16 -26.87 -20.13 -28.31
N ARG A 17 -25.86 -20.31 -27.45
CA ARG A 17 -25.96 -20.03 -26.02
C ARG A 17 -25.81 -18.53 -25.76
N LYS A 18 -26.55 -18.03 -24.77
CA LYS A 18 -26.41 -16.65 -24.29
C LYS A 18 -24.96 -16.41 -23.81
N PRO A 19 -24.32 -15.30 -24.18
CA PRO A 19 -22.94 -15.02 -23.79
C PRO A 19 -22.85 -14.78 -22.27
N VAL A 20 -21.96 -15.53 -21.61
CA VAL A 20 -21.70 -15.42 -20.16
C VAL A 20 -20.64 -14.36 -19.89
N LEU A 21 -19.64 -14.25 -20.78
CA LEU A 21 -18.55 -13.29 -20.67
C LEU A 21 -18.75 -12.18 -21.70
N LYS A 22 -18.66 -10.93 -21.25
CA LYS A 22 -18.72 -9.72 -22.08
C LYS A 22 -17.45 -8.89 -21.84
N PRO A 23 -16.30 -9.29 -22.40
CA PRO A 23 -15.04 -8.59 -22.18
C PRO A 23 -15.02 -7.26 -22.94
N ASN A 24 -14.66 -6.17 -22.26
CA ASN A 24 -14.51 -4.83 -22.87
C ASN A 24 -13.23 -4.69 -23.72
N LYS A 25 -12.29 -5.62 -23.57
CA LYS A 25 -11.01 -5.67 -24.30
C LYS A 25 -10.91 -7.03 -25.01
N PRO A 26 -10.24 -7.12 -26.18
CA PRO A 26 -10.04 -8.40 -26.84
C PRO A 26 -9.25 -9.35 -25.93
N LEU A 27 -9.65 -10.63 -25.91
CA LEU A 27 -8.98 -11.68 -25.14
C LEU A 27 -7.70 -12.13 -25.84
N ILE A 28 -6.76 -11.20 -26.01
CA ILE A 28 -5.44 -11.39 -26.61
C ILE A 28 -4.42 -10.96 -25.55
N LEU A 29 -3.40 -11.77 -25.34
CA LEU A 29 -2.33 -11.44 -24.39
C LEU A 29 -1.52 -10.26 -24.91
N ALA A 30 -1.15 -9.35 -24.01
CA ALA A 30 -0.26 -8.24 -24.32
C ALA A 30 1.20 -8.65 -24.08
N ASN A 31 2.14 -8.00 -24.78
CA ASN A 31 3.58 -8.18 -24.60
C ASN A 31 4.13 -7.40 -23.39
N ARG A 32 3.27 -7.04 -22.43
CA ARG A 32 3.63 -6.33 -21.20
C ARG A 32 2.77 -6.81 -20.04
N VAL A 33 3.32 -6.71 -18.84
CA VAL A 33 2.64 -7.04 -17.59
C VAL A 33 2.17 -5.77 -16.88
N GLY A 34 1.20 -5.92 -15.97
CA GLY A 34 0.79 -4.81 -15.11
C GLY A 34 1.91 -4.44 -14.14
N GLU A 35 2.16 -3.15 -13.99
CA GLU A 35 3.16 -2.64 -13.05
C GLU A 35 2.81 -3.02 -11.60
N ARG A 36 3.83 -3.25 -10.76
CA ARG A 36 3.60 -3.47 -9.33
C ARG A 36 2.98 -2.20 -8.74
N ARG A 37 1.81 -2.34 -8.10
CA ARG A 37 1.26 -1.22 -7.33
C ARG A 37 2.21 -0.86 -6.22
N ARG A 38 2.55 0.43 -6.13
CA ARG A 38 3.28 0.98 -4.98
C ARG A 38 2.36 0.93 -3.77
N GLU A 39 2.92 0.60 -2.61
CA GLU A 39 2.22 0.74 -1.34
C GLU A 39 1.86 2.21 -1.15
N LYS A 40 0.65 2.44 -0.63
CA LYS A 40 0.20 3.80 -0.34
C LYS A 40 0.91 4.26 0.94
N GLY A 41 1.14 5.56 1.07
CA GLY A 41 1.65 6.12 2.32
C GLY A 41 0.66 5.82 3.45
N GLU A 42 1.08 5.00 4.40
CA GLU A 42 0.37 4.74 5.65
C GLU A 42 1.08 5.50 6.77
N ALA A 43 0.32 5.97 7.77
CA ALA A 43 0.94 6.61 8.92
C ALA A 43 1.74 5.56 9.71
N THR A 44 3.06 5.72 9.75
CA THR A 44 3.97 4.88 10.53
C THR A 44 4.00 5.35 11.99
N CYS A 45 4.44 4.48 12.91
CA CYS A 45 4.66 4.81 14.33
C CYS A 45 3.40 5.22 15.12
N ILE A 46 2.22 4.74 14.73
CA ILE A 46 0.94 5.06 15.39
C ILE A 46 0.93 4.55 16.84
N THR A 47 1.52 3.37 17.08
CA THR A 47 1.57 2.75 18.41
C THR A 47 2.37 3.59 19.40
N GLU A 48 3.55 4.05 19.01
CA GLU A 48 4.45 4.86 19.81
C GLU A 48 3.85 6.25 20.05
N MET A 49 3.22 6.83 19.02
CA MET A 49 2.49 8.09 19.15
C MET A 49 1.36 7.97 20.18
N SER A 50 0.61 6.87 20.17
CA SER A 50 -0.50 6.65 21.11
C SER A 50 -0.03 6.55 22.57
N VAL A 51 1.12 5.90 22.82
CA VAL A 51 1.70 5.74 24.16
C VAL A 51 2.25 7.06 24.69
N MET A 52 2.97 7.80 23.84
CA MET A 52 3.49 9.14 24.20
C MET A 52 2.33 10.09 24.56
N MET A 53 1.28 10.11 23.75
CA MET A 53 0.10 10.95 24.01
C MET A 53 -0.66 10.53 25.28
N ALA A 54 -0.71 9.23 25.59
CA ALA A 54 -1.27 8.74 26.84
C ALA A 54 -0.45 9.20 28.05
N CYS A 55 0.88 9.15 27.98
CA CYS A 55 1.75 9.63 29.04
C CYS A 55 1.59 11.14 29.26
N TRP A 56 1.58 11.93 28.18
CA TRP A 56 1.37 13.37 28.27
C TRP A 56 0.03 13.72 28.92
N LYS A 57 -1.05 12.99 28.58
CA LYS A 57 -2.36 13.21 29.19
C LYS A 57 -2.36 12.99 30.71
N GLN A 58 -1.53 12.07 31.22
CA GLN A 58 -1.42 11.78 32.66
C GLN A 58 -0.53 12.77 33.40
N ASN A 59 0.47 13.34 32.72
CA ASN A 59 1.52 14.17 33.33
C ASN A 59 1.45 15.64 32.91
N GLU A 60 0.26 16.13 32.54
CA GLU A 60 0.03 17.53 32.13
C GLU A 60 0.97 17.98 30.99
N PHE A 61 1.26 17.07 30.05
CA PHE A 61 2.13 17.30 28.90
C PHE A 61 3.57 17.68 29.27
N ARG A 62 4.06 17.20 30.44
CA ARG A 62 5.46 17.36 30.84
C ARG A 62 6.37 16.33 30.16
N ASP A 63 7.32 16.82 29.38
CA ASP A 63 8.29 15.96 28.68
C ASP A 63 9.25 15.24 29.62
N ASP A 64 9.61 15.84 30.76
CA ASP A 64 10.52 15.24 31.74
C ASP A 64 9.98 13.91 32.29
N ALA A 65 8.66 13.83 32.48
CA ALA A 65 7.98 12.64 33.00
C ALA A 65 7.81 11.55 31.92
N CYS A 66 7.69 11.95 30.65
CA CYS A 66 7.42 11.07 29.50
C CYS A 66 8.64 10.82 28.60
N ARG A 67 9.85 11.07 29.12
CA ARG A 67 11.08 11.01 28.35
C ARG A 67 11.31 9.67 27.65
N LYS A 68 10.88 8.57 28.27
CA LYS A 68 11.05 7.22 27.70
C LYS A 68 10.15 7.01 26.48
N GLU A 69 8.91 7.44 26.60
CA GLU A 69 7.87 7.34 25.58
C GLU A 69 8.19 8.26 24.40
N ILE A 70 8.69 9.47 24.68
CA ILE A 70 9.17 10.43 23.67
C ILE A 70 10.36 9.85 22.91
N GLN A 71 11.36 9.29 23.60
CA GLN A 71 12.51 8.68 22.93
C GLN A 71 12.09 7.51 22.04
N GLY A 72 11.17 6.66 22.50
CA GLY A 72 10.63 5.57 21.69
C GLY A 72 9.93 6.05 20.41
N PHE A 73 9.13 7.12 20.50
CA PHE A 73 8.51 7.72 19.33
C PHE A 73 9.53 8.32 18.35
N LEU A 74 10.52 9.07 18.85
CA LEU A 74 11.57 9.67 18.02
C LEU A 74 12.43 8.61 17.33
N ASP A 75 12.76 7.52 18.02
CA ASP A 75 13.50 6.39 17.45
C ASP A 75 12.70 5.71 16.33
N CYS A 76 11.38 5.57 16.50
CA CYS A 76 10.51 5.04 15.45
C CYS A 76 10.45 6.00 14.24
N ALA A 77 10.24 7.30 14.49
CA ALA A 77 10.20 8.31 13.44
C ALA A 77 11.52 8.38 12.66
N ALA A 78 12.66 8.28 13.34
CA ALA A 78 13.99 8.23 12.74
C ALA A 78 14.20 6.99 11.85
N ARG A 79 13.59 5.86 12.18
CA ARG A 79 13.61 4.65 11.34
C ARG A 79 12.67 4.81 10.14
N ALA A 80 11.48 5.36 10.35
CA ALA A 80 10.47 5.57 9.31
C ALA A 80 10.97 6.53 8.21
N GLN A 81 11.63 7.64 8.59
CA GLN A 81 12.22 8.57 7.61
C GLN A 81 13.36 7.91 6.80
N VAL A 82 14.14 7.00 7.40
CA VAL A 82 15.22 6.29 6.71
C VAL A 82 14.63 5.28 5.73
N THR A 83 13.56 4.58 6.11
CA THR A 83 12.85 3.70 5.19
C THR A 83 12.24 4.51 4.06
N ASP A 84 11.50 5.58 4.33
CA ASP A 84 10.89 6.40 3.28
C ASP A 84 11.94 7.04 2.35
N GLY A 85 13.06 7.51 2.90
CA GLY A 85 14.20 8.03 2.13
C GLY A 85 14.92 6.98 1.29
N SER A 86 15.14 5.78 1.84
CA SER A 86 15.75 4.63 1.15
C SER A 86 14.84 4.11 0.02
N TRP A 87 13.54 3.98 0.29
CA TRP A 87 12.53 3.67 -0.74
C TRP A 87 12.39 4.81 -1.75
N GLY A 88 12.66 6.06 -1.35
CA GLY A 88 12.75 7.22 -2.23
C GLY A 88 13.89 7.10 -3.24
N ALA A 89 15.10 6.83 -2.74
CA ALA A 89 16.32 6.65 -3.54
C ALA A 89 16.23 5.45 -4.50
N PHE A 90 15.73 4.30 -4.04
CA PHE A 90 15.58 3.10 -4.87
C PHE A 90 14.50 3.24 -5.96
N SER A 91 13.56 4.16 -5.78
CA SER A 91 12.38 4.34 -6.64
C SER A 91 12.49 5.52 -7.60
N GLY A 92 13.66 6.17 -7.69
CA GLY A 92 13.92 7.29 -8.61
C GLY A 92 12.94 8.45 -8.44
N LYS A 93 12.53 8.74 -7.19
CA LYS A 93 11.61 9.85 -6.90
C LYS A 93 12.38 10.97 -6.21
N GLU A 94 12.80 11.95 -7.01
CA GLU A 94 13.01 13.32 -6.54
C GLU A 94 11.71 13.78 -5.89
N TRP A 95 11.73 13.98 -4.58
CA TRP A 95 10.68 14.75 -3.93
C TRP A 95 10.93 16.22 -4.29
N GLY A 96 10.23 16.69 -5.32
CA GLY A 96 10.08 18.10 -5.61
C GLY A 96 9.47 18.81 -4.40
N ARG A 97 10.12 19.92 -4.02
CA ARG A 97 9.70 20.86 -2.98
C ARG A 97 8.35 21.49 -3.30
#